data_AF-A0A0P9B1I4-F1
#
_entry.id   AF-A0A0P9B1I4-F1
#
_cell.length_a   1.000
_cell.length_b   1.000
_cell.length_c   1.000
_cell.angle_alpha   90.00
_cell.angle_beta   90.00
_cell.angle_gamma   90.00
#
_symmetry.space_group_name_H-M   'P 1'
#
loop_
_entity.id
_entity.type
_entity.pdbx_description
1 polymer ?
#
loop_
_entity_poly.entity_id
_entity_poly.type
_entity_poly.pdbx_seq_one_letter_code
_entity_poly.pdbx_strand_id
1 'polypeptide(L)'
;MADLEETLAWADGVYQIEQTDPVVGGPPDLALGQGIANVQAQQLADRTGWLKAAITALQNVAVSQADIDAAIAALLDGAPGALDTLNELATALGDSDNAMAAIITQLGLKLDATTYTAADVLAKIKDANAEMRS
;
A
#
# COMPACT_ATOMS: atom_id res chain seq x y z
N MET A 1 13.08 20.27 -51.52
CA MET A 1 13.74 20.94 -50.36
C MET A 1 14.18 19.83 -49.43
N ALA A 2 15.35 19.92 -48.80
CA ALA A 2 15.84 18.92 -47.85
C ALA A 2 15.62 19.45 -46.43
N ASP A 3 15.11 18.59 -45.54
CA ASP A 3 14.89 18.91 -44.13
C ASP A 3 16.09 18.49 -43.27
N LEU A 4 16.20 19.02 -42.06
CA LEU A 4 17.17 18.56 -41.06
C LEU A 4 16.72 17.22 -40.48
N GLU A 5 17.65 16.28 -40.32
CA GLU A 5 17.36 14.98 -39.71
C GLU A 5 17.46 15.09 -38.19
N GLU A 6 16.32 15.07 -37.51
CA GLU A 6 16.25 15.19 -36.05
C GLU A 6 16.49 13.87 -35.32
N THR A 7 17.20 13.95 -34.20
CA THR A 7 17.37 12.83 -33.26
C THR A 7 16.79 13.18 -31.90
N LEU A 8 16.26 12.20 -31.18
CA LEU A 8 15.76 12.40 -29.81
C LEU A 8 16.90 12.38 -28.79
N ALA A 9 17.89 13.26 -28.99
CA ALA A 9 19.08 13.34 -28.17
C ALA A 9 19.12 14.68 -27.42
N TRP A 10 19.58 14.63 -26.17
CA TRP A 10 19.94 15.84 -25.44
C TRP A 10 21.37 16.23 -25.80
N ALA A 11 21.53 17.31 -26.57
CA ALA A 11 22.85 17.88 -26.82
C ALA A 11 23.35 18.63 -25.56
N ASP A 12 24.60 18.38 -25.17
CA ASP A 12 25.24 19.00 -23.99
C ASP A 12 25.33 20.53 -24.09
N GLY A 13 25.33 21.07 -25.32
CA GLY A 13 25.34 22.49 -25.60
C GLY A 13 24.80 22.79 -27.01
N VAL A 14 24.71 24.08 -27.32
CA VAL A 14 24.47 24.56 -28.67
C VAL A 14 25.79 25.11 -29.17
N TYR A 15 26.27 24.60 -30.30
CA TYR A 15 27.48 25.05 -30.94
C TYR A 15 27.40 26.56 -31.18
N GLN A 16 28.51 27.26 -31.08
CA GLN A 16 28.59 28.67 -31.43
C GLN A 16 29.42 28.75 -32.70
N ILE A 17 28.84 29.27 -33.78
CA ILE A 17 29.61 29.54 -34.99
C ILE A 17 30.68 30.60 -34.70
N GLU A 18 31.91 30.29 -35.07
CA GLU A 18 33.09 31.12 -34.92
C GLU A 18 33.31 31.99 -36.17
N GLN A 19 34.14 33.02 -36.06
CA GLN A 19 34.40 33.92 -37.20
C GLN A 19 35.15 33.23 -38.34
N THR A 20 35.90 32.17 -38.03
CA THR A 20 36.68 31.39 -39.00
C THR A 20 35.87 30.25 -39.62
N ASP A 21 34.68 29.98 -39.13
CA ASP A 21 33.87 28.87 -39.61
C ASP A 21 33.31 29.15 -41.01
N PRO A 22 33.46 28.20 -41.95
CA PRO A 22 32.88 28.35 -43.26
C PRO A 22 31.36 28.17 -43.20
N VAL A 23 30.62 29.01 -43.94
CA VAL A 23 29.16 28.89 -44.07
C VAL A 23 28.84 27.77 -45.05
N VAL A 24 28.86 26.52 -44.57
CA VAL A 24 28.58 25.31 -45.34
C VAL A 24 27.24 24.74 -44.90
N GLY A 25 26.31 24.57 -45.85
CA GLY A 25 25.03 23.88 -45.62
C GLY A 25 25.16 22.35 -45.75
N GLY A 26 24.02 21.66 -45.86
CA GLY A 26 23.97 20.19 -45.91
C GLY A 26 23.84 19.56 -44.53
N PRO A 27 23.94 18.22 -44.43
CA PRO A 27 23.86 17.50 -43.17
C PRO A 27 24.94 17.97 -42.18
N PRO A 28 24.57 18.30 -40.93
CA PRO A 28 25.53 18.68 -39.90
C PRO A 28 26.46 17.51 -39.53
N ASP A 29 27.77 17.72 -39.60
CA ASP A 29 28.78 16.88 -38.98
C ASP A 29 29.93 17.76 -38.50
N LEU A 30 29.91 18.09 -37.21
CA LEU A 30 30.90 18.97 -36.60
C LEU A 30 32.31 18.34 -36.59
N ALA A 31 32.42 17.02 -36.51
CA ALA A 31 33.70 16.32 -36.52
C ALA A 31 34.36 16.35 -37.90
N LEU A 32 33.56 16.38 -38.97
CA LEU A 32 34.03 16.47 -40.36
C LEU A 32 33.99 17.89 -40.94
N GLY A 33 33.53 18.89 -40.19
CA GLY A 33 33.39 20.27 -40.64
C GLY A 33 32.34 20.45 -41.74
N GLN A 34 31.31 19.59 -41.78
CA GLN A 34 30.24 19.60 -42.78
C GLN A 34 28.98 20.22 -42.18
N GLY A 35 28.19 20.92 -43.00
CA GLY A 35 26.90 21.47 -42.55
C GLY A 35 27.01 22.41 -41.34
N ILE A 36 28.16 23.08 -41.15
CA ILE A 36 28.44 23.89 -39.96
C ILE A 36 27.34 24.93 -39.69
N ALA A 37 26.78 25.53 -40.76
CA ALA A 37 25.70 26.51 -40.64
C ALA A 37 24.39 25.91 -40.05
N ASN A 38 24.22 24.60 -40.12
CA ASN A 38 23.02 23.88 -39.67
C ASN A 38 23.18 23.21 -38.29
N VAL A 39 24.40 23.12 -37.73
CA VAL A 39 24.68 22.42 -36.46
C VAL A 39 23.84 22.97 -35.30
N GLN A 40 23.78 24.31 -35.16
CA GLN A 40 23.05 24.94 -34.07
C GLN A 40 21.55 24.65 -34.14
N ALA A 41 20.98 24.68 -35.35
CA ALA A 41 19.57 24.38 -35.59
C ALA A 41 19.24 22.92 -35.26
N GLN A 42 20.10 21.98 -35.69
CA GLN A 42 19.97 20.56 -35.39
C GLN A 42 19.95 20.28 -33.88
N GLN A 43 20.92 20.84 -33.14
CA GLN A 43 21.02 20.62 -31.70
C GLN A 43 19.81 21.20 -30.94
N LEU A 44 19.26 22.33 -31.39
CA LEU A 44 18.04 22.90 -30.82
C LEU A 44 16.79 22.07 -31.14
N ALA A 45 16.70 21.56 -32.37
CA ALA A 45 15.61 20.68 -32.80
C ALA A 45 15.62 19.38 -32.00
N ASP A 46 16.78 18.72 -31.88
CA ASP A 46 16.96 17.48 -31.13
C ASP A 46 16.57 17.64 -29.65
N ARG A 47 17.03 18.72 -29.01
CA ARG A 47 16.66 19.06 -27.63
C ARG A 47 15.16 19.29 -27.47
N THR A 48 14.52 19.92 -28.45
CA THR A 48 13.07 20.14 -28.45
C THR A 48 12.31 18.82 -28.57
N GLY A 49 12.77 17.94 -29.46
CA GLY A 49 12.24 16.58 -29.62
C GLY A 49 12.37 15.76 -28.33
N TRP A 50 13.54 15.77 -27.71
CA TRP A 50 13.79 15.10 -26.43
C TRP A 50 12.90 15.64 -25.30
N LEU A 51 12.79 16.96 -25.15
CA LEU A 51 11.94 17.59 -24.13
C LEU A 51 10.47 17.23 -24.31
N LYS A 52 9.98 17.21 -25.56
CA LYS A 52 8.61 16.79 -25.86
C LYS A 52 8.40 15.33 -25.43
N ALA A 53 9.31 14.43 -25.78
CA ALA A 53 9.24 13.03 -25.37
C ALA A 53 9.27 12.87 -23.84
N ALA A 54 10.16 13.59 -23.15
CA ALA A 54 10.26 13.57 -21.70
C ALA A 54 8.99 14.10 -21.01
N ILE A 55 8.42 15.21 -21.49
CA ILE A 55 7.16 15.77 -20.97
C ILE A 55 5.99 14.79 -21.18
N THR A 56 5.89 14.19 -22.37
CA THR A 56 4.86 13.17 -22.64
C THR A 56 5.01 11.95 -21.73
N ALA A 57 6.24 11.50 -21.46
CA ALA A 57 6.48 10.40 -20.54
C ALA A 57 6.04 10.75 -19.10
N LEU A 58 6.34 11.97 -18.62
CA LEU A 58 5.92 12.44 -17.30
C LEU A 58 4.40 12.51 -17.15
N GLN A 59 3.68 12.94 -18.19
CA GLN A 59 2.20 12.99 -18.19
C GLN A 59 1.56 11.61 -18.02
N ASN A 60 2.22 10.54 -18.47
CA ASN A 60 1.70 9.17 -18.39
C ASN A 60 1.95 8.48 -17.03
N VAL A 61 2.74 9.08 -16.13
CA VAL A 61 3.10 8.48 -14.82
C VAL A 61 2.36 9.12 -13.65
N ALA A 62 1.64 10.21 -13.87
CA ALA A 62 0.93 10.91 -12.81
C ALA A 62 -0.26 10.08 -12.29
N VAL A 63 -0.18 9.64 -11.02
CA VAL A 63 -1.36 9.20 -10.26
C VAL A 63 -2.38 10.33 -10.30
N SER A 64 -3.58 10.04 -10.76
CA SER A 64 -4.64 11.04 -10.87
C SER A 64 -5.35 11.23 -9.53
N GLN A 65 -6.00 12.38 -9.35
CA GLN A 65 -6.87 12.60 -8.19
C GLN A 65 -7.97 11.53 -8.11
N ALA A 66 -8.46 11.04 -9.26
CA ALA A 66 -9.47 9.99 -9.31
C ALA A 66 -8.96 8.65 -8.76
N ASP A 67 -7.68 8.31 -8.97
CA ASP A 67 -7.09 7.10 -8.39
C ASP A 67 -7.02 7.19 -6.86
N ILE A 68 -6.68 8.37 -6.33
CA ILE A 68 -6.66 8.65 -4.90
C ILE A 68 -8.07 8.56 -4.32
N ASP A 69 -9.05 9.19 -4.96
CA ASP A 69 -10.44 9.19 -4.51
C ASP A 69 -11.02 7.76 -4.52
N ALA A 70 -10.71 6.97 -5.54
CA ALA A 70 -11.13 5.57 -5.63
C ALA A 70 -10.51 4.70 -4.53
N ALA A 71 -9.21 4.88 -4.24
CA ALA A 71 -8.53 4.16 -3.16
C ALA A 71 -9.11 4.52 -1.78
N ILE A 72 -9.41 5.80 -1.55
CA ILE A 72 -10.05 6.26 -0.31
C ILE A 72 -11.47 5.70 -0.19
N ALA A 73 -12.26 5.74 -1.26
CA ALA A 73 -13.61 5.18 -1.27
C ALA A 73 -13.60 3.69 -0.93
N ALA A 74 -12.70 2.90 -1.56
CA ALA A 74 -12.57 1.47 -1.28
C ALA A 74 -12.22 1.18 0.19
N LEU A 75 -11.36 2.00 0.80
CA LEU A 75 -11.03 1.88 2.22
C LEU A 75 -12.23 2.20 3.12
N LEU A 76 -12.96 3.27 2.80
CA LEU A 76 -14.14 3.69 3.56
C LEU A 76 -15.29 2.68 3.42
N ASP A 77 -15.51 2.11 2.25
CA ASP A 77 -16.54 1.10 2.02
C ASP A 77 -16.25 -0.21 2.79
N GLY A 78 -14.98 -0.55 2.98
CA GLY A 78 -14.57 -1.71 3.77
C GLY A 78 -14.64 -1.48 5.30
N ALA A 79 -14.61 -0.23 5.76
CA ALA A 79 -14.51 0.09 7.17
C ALA A 79 -15.75 -0.31 8.00
N PRO A 80 -17.01 -0.06 7.57
CA PRO A 80 -18.20 -0.45 8.34
C PRO A 80 -18.26 -1.94 8.70
N GLY A 81 -17.97 -2.83 7.76
CA GLY A 81 -17.99 -4.28 8.01
C GLY A 81 -16.89 -4.74 8.96
N ALA A 82 -15.70 -4.15 8.86
CA ALA A 82 -14.62 -4.41 9.80
C ALA A 82 -14.97 -3.92 11.22
N LEU A 83 -15.58 -2.75 11.34
CA LEU A 83 -16.03 -2.21 12.63
C LEU A 83 -17.17 -3.04 13.25
N ASP A 84 -18.08 -3.56 12.43
CA ASP A 84 -19.13 -4.48 12.88
C ASP A 84 -18.54 -5.77 13.44
N THR A 85 -17.57 -6.37 12.73
CA THR A 85 -16.84 -7.55 13.22
C THR A 85 -16.12 -7.30 14.54
N LEU A 86 -15.49 -6.13 14.70
CA LEU A 86 -14.83 -5.74 15.95
C LEU A 86 -15.84 -5.55 17.08
N ASN A 87 -17.03 -5.02 16.80
CA ASN A 87 -18.11 -4.86 17.77
C ASN A 87 -18.66 -6.22 18.22
N GLU A 88 -18.92 -7.14 17.29
CA GLU A 88 -19.35 -8.51 17.60
C GLU A 88 -18.32 -9.25 18.48
N LEU A 89 -17.03 -9.14 18.14
CA LEU A 89 -15.97 -9.74 18.94
C LEU A 89 -15.89 -9.15 20.35
N ALA A 90 -16.05 -7.83 20.49
CA ALA A 90 -16.07 -7.16 21.78
C ALA A 90 -17.23 -7.66 22.66
N THR A 91 -18.42 -7.82 22.07
CA THR A 91 -19.59 -8.39 22.77
C THR A 91 -19.34 -9.85 23.18
N ALA A 92 -18.85 -10.69 22.27
CA ALA A 92 -18.61 -12.11 22.55
C ALA A 92 -17.58 -12.33 23.68
N LEU A 93 -16.55 -11.47 23.75
CA LEU A 93 -15.58 -11.50 24.84
C LEU A 93 -16.22 -11.11 26.18
N GLY A 94 -17.01 -10.04 26.20
CA GLY A 94 -17.73 -9.60 27.41
C GLY A 94 -18.71 -10.66 27.94
N ASP A 95 -19.45 -11.31 27.04
CA ASP A 95 -20.36 -12.41 27.41
C ASP A 95 -19.61 -13.63 27.96
N SER A 96 -18.46 -13.94 27.37
CA SER A 96 -17.60 -15.05 27.84
C SER A 96 -17.05 -14.78 29.25
N ASP A 97 -16.65 -13.55 29.55
CA ASP A 97 -16.18 -13.15 30.88
C ASP A 97 -17.29 -13.28 31.92
N ASN A 98 -18.50 -12.83 31.59
CA ASN A 98 -19.67 -12.98 32.45
C ASN A 98 -20.00 -14.46 32.70
N ALA A 99 -19.95 -15.29 31.66
CA ALA A 99 -20.20 -16.73 31.79
C ALA A 99 -19.14 -17.41 32.66
N MET A 100 -17.86 -17.07 32.50
CA MET A 100 -16.77 -17.59 33.32
C MET A 100 -16.94 -17.19 34.79
N ALA A 101 -17.28 -15.92 35.07
CA ALA A 101 -17.55 -15.45 36.42
C ALA A 101 -18.71 -16.21 37.09
N ALA A 102 -19.77 -16.50 36.32
CA ALA A 102 -20.90 -17.30 36.81
C ALA A 102 -20.49 -18.75 37.12
N ILE A 103 -19.68 -19.39 36.28
CA ILE A 103 -19.16 -20.74 36.51
C ILE A 103 -18.27 -20.77 37.77
N ILE A 104 -17.34 -19.81 37.91
CA ILE A 104 -16.48 -19.69 39.10
C ILE A 104 -17.34 -19.56 40.36
N THR A 105 -18.38 -18.72 40.32
CA THR A 105 -19.32 -18.56 41.44
C THR A 105 -20.02 -19.87 41.76
N GLN A 106 -20.60 -20.55 40.77
CA GLN A 106 -21.27 -21.83 40.98
C GLN A 106 -20.33 -22.92 41.51
N LEU A 107 -19.07 -22.93 41.06
CA LEU A 107 -18.05 -23.85 41.54
C LEU A 107 -17.69 -23.58 43.00
N GLY A 108 -17.52 -22.29 43.37
CA GLY A 108 -17.30 -21.88 44.76
C GLY A 108 -18.43 -22.26 45.70
N LEU A 109 -19.67 -22.39 45.20
CA LEU A 109 -20.82 -22.87 45.95
C LEU A 109 -20.93 -24.40 46.04
N LYS A 110 -20.12 -25.17 45.31
CA LYS A 110 -20.12 -26.63 45.42
C LYS A 110 -19.52 -27.04 46.77
N LEU A 111 -20.27 -27.82 47.54
CA LEU A 111 -19.85 -28.34 48.84
C LEU A 111 -19.54 -27.24 49.87
N ASP A 112 -20.29 -26.13 49.80
CA ASP A 112 -20.18 -25.00 50.73
C ASP A 112 -20.19 -25.47 52.19
N ALA A 113 -19.10 -25.20 52.91
CA ALA A 113 -18.88 -25.64 54.29
C ALA A 113 -19.88 -25.03 55.30
N THR A 114 -20.63 -23.98 54.91
CA THR A 114 -21.74 -23.44 55.70
C THR A 114 -23.00 -24.30 55.61
N THR A 115 -23.16 -25.05 54.52
CA THR A 115 -24.32 -25.90 54.24
C THR A 115 -24.00 -27.40 54.37
N TYR A 116 -22.74 -27.78 54.12
CA TYR A 116 -22.25 -29.15 54.16
C TYR A 116 -21.08 -29.25 55.13
N THR A 117 -21.34 -29.76 56.33
CA THR A 117 -20.27 -30.07 57.27
C THR A 117 -19.53 -31.34 56.85
N ALA A 118 -18.34 -31.58 57.43
CA ALA A 118 -17.60 -32.81 57.21
C ALA A 118 -18.42 -34.07 57.59
N ALA A 119 -19.33 -33.96 58.56
CA ALA A 119 -20.23 -35.04 58.95
C ALA A 119 -21.28 -35.34 57.86
N ASP A 120 -21.85 -34.30 57.25
CA ASP A 120 -22.84 -34.45 56.17
C ASP A 120 -22.22 -35.10 54.93
N VAL A 121 -20.99 -34.69 54.57
CA VAL A 121 -20.23 -35.30 53.47
C VAL A 121 -19.93 -36.76 53.76
N LEU A 122 -19.48 -37.07 54.98
CA LEU A 122 -19.19 -38.45 55.39
C LEU A 122 -20.44 -39.34 55.39
N ALA A 123 -21.59 -38.81 55.81
CA ALA A 123 -22.86 -39.53 55.79
C ALA A 123 -23.23 -39.94 54.36
N LYS A 124 -23.22 -38.99 53.42
CA LYS A 124 -23.50 -39.26 52.00
C LYS A 124 -22.56 -40.29 51.38
N ILE A 125 -21.26 -40.24 51.71
CA ILE A 125 -20.28 -41.22 51.21
C ILE A 125 -20.57 -42.63 51.75
N LYS A 126 -20.98 -42.74 53.02
CA LYS A 126 -21.34 -44.03 53.61
C LYS A 126 -22.59 -44.61 52.98
N ASP A 127 -23.62 -43.79 52.76
CA ASP A 127 -24.88 -44.20 52.13
C ASP A 127 -24.64 -44.70 50.70
N ALA A 128 -23.89 -43.94 49.89
CA ALA A 128 -23.54 -44.34 48.53
C ALA A 128 -22.74 -45.66 48.49
N ASN A 129 -21.81 -45.86 49.42
CA ASN A 129 -21.03 -47.09 49.51
C ASN A 129 -21.87 -48.30 49.97
N ALA A 130 -22.91 -48.06 50.76
CA ALA A 130 -23.86 -49.10 51.15
C ALA A 130 -24.72 -49.52 49.95
N GLU A 131 -25.23 -48.57 49.15
CA GLU A 131 -25.98 -48.84 47.91
C GLU A 131 -25.12 -49.58 46.86
N MET A 132 -23.83 -49.26 46.75
CA MET A 132 -22.93 -49.97 45.83
C MET A 132 -22.62 -51.42 46.24
N ARG A 133 -22.86 -51.76 47.51
CA ARG A 133 -22.58 -53.08 48.08
C ARG A 133 -23.83 -53.96 48.20
N SER A 134 -25.02 -53.40 47.97
CA SER A 134 -26.29 -54.14 47.89
C SER A 134 -26.53 -54.64 46.47
#